data_AF-A0A0H5ARY7-F1
#
_entry.id   AF-A0A0H5ARY7-F1
#
_cell.length_a   1.000
_cell.length_b   1.000
_cell.length_c   1.000
_cell.angle_alpha   90.00
_cell.angle_beta   90.00
_cell.angle_gamma   90.00
#
_symmetry.space_group_name_H-M   'P 1'
#
loop_
_entity.id
_entity.type
_entity.pdbx_description
1 polymer ?
#
loop_
_entity_poly.entity_id
_entity_poly.type
_entity_poly.pdbx_seq_one_letter_code
_entity_poly.pdbx_strand_id
1 'polypeptide(L)'
;MSETKKTVAVVFVHGFTGGSSTWKNVSGEKFKDLLLTESDLSEAFDMVEFEYFSKITDIFHADIIQKAISLFGFRPKVRYNRPLKNLADELRSFIQLNLDEYEGVVLIGHSMGGLICKEVILSHVRGDGPDIIGYGSIAVPHKGSLDSMLFALLNINSKELVPLNYYNSDLNNRWVDKKSTLPESVYIIGQHDQYVPESSGLPFISKFLNIPHDHNTICKPVSKADSAYKAVQKFLKKIAKNTKMQQLSLLTYEEASPDYDKEIFVIKMILCDIGEKGVEDAKESFFNAEIITKAADEDDKKMLLALRVKVISLYRQTFNYHESVGSTANMIFAEVHQKLLSEDRHALEVGANYINFLHKKGLLHQEANKPCTTVTWSNSTTLDDIKAMLK
;
A
#
# COMPACT_ATOMS: atom_id res chain seq x y z
N MET A 1 18.26 1.31 23.90
CA MET A 1 17.56 1.58 22.64
C MET A 1 17.06 0.24 22.14
N SER A 2 15.75 -0.04 22.23
CA SER A 2 15.20 -1.23 21.57
C SER A 2 15.25 -0.95 20.07
N GLU A 3 15.85 -1.84 19.28
CA GLU A 3 15.65 -1.83 17.83
C GLU A 3 14.15 -1.85 17.56
N THR A 4 13.62 -0.80 16.93
CA THR A 4 12.27 -0.82 16.40
C THR A 4 12.19 -1.92 15.36
N LYS A 5 11.46 -3.00 15.69
CA LYS A 5 11.24 -4.11 14.76
C LYS A 5 10.51 -3.57 13.52
N LYS A 6 11.09 -3.79 12.34
CA LYS A 6 10.47 -3.41 11.07
C LYS A 6 9.24 -4.30 10.83
N THR A 7 8.14 -3.70 10.42
CA THR A 7 6.87 -4.43 10.24
C THR A 7 6.60 -4.82 8.81
N VAL A 8 7.39 -4.34 7.83
CA VAL A 8 7.19 -4.63 6.42
C VAL A 8 8.44 -5.18 5.74
N ALA A 9 8.28 -6.26 4.96
CA ALA A 9 9.32 -6.80 4.10
C ALA A 9 9.06 -6.49 2.61
N VAL A 10 10.12 -6.33 1.83
CA VAL A 10 10.08 -6.18 0.37
C VAL A 10 10.77 -7.38 -0.27
N VAL A 11 10.07 -8.09 -1.15
CA VAL A 11 10.58 -9.28 -1.84
C VAL A 11 10.80 -8.98 -3.32
N PHE A 12 12.05 -9.07 -3.76
CA PHE A 12 12.44 -8.93 -5.16
C PHE A 12 12.39 -10.30 -5.86
N VAL A 13 11.58 -10.42 -6.92
CA VAL A 13 11.31 -11.67 -7.65
C VAL A 13 11.79 -11.54 -9.10
N HIS A 14 12.84 -12.28 -9.45
CA HIS A 14 13.49 -12.16 -10.77
C HIS A 14 12.65 -12.76 -11.91
N GLY A 15 13.00 -12.42 -13.15
CA GLY A 15 12.41 -12.96 -14.37
C GLY A 15 12.91 -14.36 -14.76
N PHE A 16 12.46 -14.83 -15.93
CA PHE A 16 12.87 -16.12 -16.49
C PHE A 16 14.39 -16.22 -16.66
N THR A 17 14.98 -17.35 -16.28
CA THR A 17 16.45 -17.60 -16.27
C THR A 17 17.30 -16.62 -15.46
N GLY A 18 16.65 -15.79 -14.64
CA GLY A 18 17.30 -14.84 -13.76
C GLY A 18 17.81 -15.44 -12.46
N GLY A 19 18.20 -14.55 -11.55
CA GLY A 19 18.70 -14.82 -10.20
C GLY A 19 19.16 -13.50 -9.58
N SER A 20 20.07 -13.52 -8.59
CA SER A 20 20.59 -12.28 -7.99
C SER A 20 21.23 -11.32 -9.02
N SER A 21 21.72 -11.82 -10.16
CA SER A 21 22.26 -10.99 -11.25
C SER A 21 21.22 -10.11 -11.95
N THR A 22 19.93 -10.44 -11.86
CA THR A 22 18.83 -9.60 -12.37
C THR A 22 18.84 -8.22 -11.72
N TRP A 23 19.23 -8.16 -10.45
CA TRP A 23 19.17 -6.97 -9.61
C TRP A 23 20.53 -6.27 -9.43
N LYS A 24 21.58 -6.74 -10.12
CA LYS A 24 22.93 -6.19 -10.01
C LYS A 24 23.28 -5.33 -11.22
N ASN A 25 23.77 -4.13 -10.96
CA ASN A 25 24.30 -3.25 -12.00
C ASN A 25 25.72 -3.66 -12.45
N VAL A 26 26.25 -2.94 -13.44
CA VAL A 26 27.57 -3.23 -14.02
C VAL A 26 28.72 -3.08 -13.01
N SER A 27 28.52 -2.31 -11.93
CA SER A 27 29.48 -2.15 -10.84
C SER A 27 29.36 -3.25 -9.77
N GLY A 28 28.42 -4.19 -9.92
CA GLY A 28 28.15 -5.26 -8.98
C GLY A 28 27.25 -4.89 -7.80
N GLU A 29 26.81 -3.63 -7.74
CA GLU A 29 25.91 -3.13 -6.70
C GLU A 29 24.48 -3.59 -6.95
N LYS A 30 23.78 -4.01 -5.89
CA LYS A 30 22.40 -4.49 -5.98
C LYS A 30 21.42 -3.33 -5.86
N PHE A 31 20.29 -3.45 -6.57
CA PHE A 31 19.21 -2.47 -6.51
C PHE A 31 18.68 -2.28 -5.08
N LYS A 32 18.46 -3.36 -4.33
CA LYS A 32 18.02 -3.25 -2.93
C LYS A 32 19.03 -2.51 -2.04
N ASP A 33 20.34 -2.71 -2.27
CA ASP A 33 21.39 -2.08 -1.47
C ASP A 33 21.41 -0.57 -1.74
N LEU A 34 21.25 -0.15 -3.00
CA LEU A 34 21.04 1.25 -3.38
C LEU A 34 19.84 1.87 -2.65
N LEU A 35 18.70 1.17 -2.60
CA LEU A 35 17.49 1.66 -1.91
C LEU A 35 17.70 1.78 -0.40
N LEU A 36 18.42 0.83 0.21
CA LEU A 36 18.73 0.82 1.63
C LEU A 36 19.75 1.88 2.07
N THR A 37 20.38 2.61 1.14
CA THR A 37 21.17 3.79 1.49
C THR A 37 20.31 5.01 1.86
N GLU A 38 18.99 4.94 1.68
CA GLU A 38 18.04 5.97 2.14
C GLU A 38 17.52 5.61 3.54
N SER A 39 17.75 6.47 4.52
CA SER A 39 17.33 6.23 5.92
C SER A 39 15.85 5.86 6.02
N ASP A 40 14.97 6.64 5.37
CA ASP A 40 13.52 6.43 5.37
C ASP A 40 13.11 5.01 4.91
N LEU A 41 13.84 4.45 3.95
CA LEU A 41 13.54 3.11 3.42
C LEU A 41 14.20 2.02 4.26
N SER A 42 15.42 2.26 4.71
CA SER A 42 16.16 1.31 5.55
C SER A 42 15.52 1.12 6.93
N GLU A 43 14.85 2.15 7.47
CA GLU A 43 14.11 2.10 8.73
C GLU A 43 12.73 1.47 8.55
N ALA A 44 12.10 1.64 7.38
CA ALA A 44 10.75 1.13 7.12
C ALA A 44 10.71 -0.34 6.65
N PHE A 45 11.76 -0.81 5.97
CA PHE A 45 11.71 -2.09 5.26
C PHE A 45 12.92 -2.99 5.53
N ASP A 46 12.65 -4.30 5.55
CA ASP A 46 13.66 -5.32 5.23
C ASP A 46 13.52 -5.75 3.78
N MET A 47 14.63 -5.87 3.05
CA MET A 47 14.61 -6.17 1.61
C MET A 47 15.34 -7.48 1.29
N VAL A 48 14.60 -8.44 0.73
CA VAL A 48 15.07 -9.78 0.40
C VAL A 48 14.90 -10.08 -1.10
N GLU A 49 15.73 -10.99 -1.60
CA GLU A 49 15.62 -11.52 -2.96
C GLU A 49 15.07 -12.94 -2.87
N PHE A 50 14.05 -13.25 -3.66
CA PHE A 50 13.57 -14.61 -3.84
C PHE A 50 14.16 -15.20 -5.12
N GLU A 51 14.94 -16.27 -4.98
CA GLU A 51 15.54 -17.00 -6.08
C GLU A 51 14.79 -18.31 -6.33
N TYR A 52 14.39 -18.53 -7.58
CA TYR A 52 13.78 -19.78 -8.03
C TYR A 52 14.46 -20.31 -9.28
N PHE A 53 14.43 -21.63 -9.45
CA PHE A 53 15.05 -22.26 -10.60
C PHE A 53 14.15 -22.13 -11.84
N SER A 54 14.65 -21.46 -12.88
CA SER A 54 14.07 -21.50 -14.23
C SER A 54 15.21 -21.69 -15.23
N LYS A 55 15.41 -22.92 -15.75
CA LYS A 55 16.40 -23.19 -16.82
C LYS A 55 15.73 -23.66 -18.10
N ILE A 56 16.34 -23.28 -19.21
CA ILE A 56 15.97 -23.65 -20.60
C ILE A 56 16.24 -25.13 -20.90
N THR A 57 17.17 -25.75 -20.18
CA THR A 57 17.67 -27.10 -20.47
C THR A 57 16.59 -28.18 -20.38
N ASP A 58 15.56 -27.99 -19.56
CA ASP A 58 14.52 -29.02 -19.38
C ASP A 58 13.48 -29.07 -20.51
N ILE A 59 13.38 -28.01 -21.32
CA ILE A 59 12.49 -27.98 -22.50
C ILE A 59 13.13 -28.78 -23.63
N PHE A 60 14.44 -28.60 -23.87
CA PHE A 60 15.15 -29.26 -24.97
C PHE A 60 15.57 -30.70 -24.71
N HIS A 61 15.50 -31.20 -23.47
CA HIS A 61 16.06 -32.51 -23.10
C HIS A 61 15.01 -33.60 -22.87
N ALA A 62 13.71 -33.32 -23.00
CA ALA A 62 12.67 -34.34 -22.79
C ALA A 62 12.88 -35.58 -23.67
N ASP A 63 13.22 -35.39 -24.95
CA ASP A 63 13.46 -36.48 -25.91
C ASP A 63 14.79 -37.23 -25.70
N ILE A 64 15.83 -36.53 -25.26
CA ILE A 64 17.17 -37.11 -25.04
C ILE A 64 17.22 -37.85 -23.70
N ILE A 65 16.58 -37.29 -22.66
CA ILE A 65 16.48 -37.91 -21.34
C ILE A 65 15.60 -39.16 -21.39
N GLN A 66 14.49 -39.17 -22.15
CA GLN A 66 13.72 -40.41 -22.36
C GLN A 66 14.53 -41.53 -23.01
N LYS A 67 15.38 -41.20 -24.01
CA LYS A 67 16.29 -42.18 -24.63
C LYS A 67 17.42 -42.61 -23.70
N ALA A 68 17.97 -41.72 -22.87
CA ALA A 68 19.04 -42.05 -21.92
C ALA A 68 18.54 -42.89 -20.73
N ILE A 69 17.32 -42.64 -20.24
CA ILE A 69 16.66 -43.42 -19.17
C ILE A 69 16.40 -44.86 -19.62
N SER A 70 16.15 -45.12 -20.92
CA SER A 70 15.92 -46.48 -21.40
C SER A 70 17.20 -47.30 -21.61
N LEU A 71 18.36 -46.66 -21.82
CA LEU A 71 19.64 -47.35 -22.05
C LEU A 71 20.49 -47.53 -20.77
N PHE A 72 20.44 -46.60 -19.83
CA PHE A 72 21.25 -46.68 -18.61
C PHE A 72 20.41 -46.22 -17.43
N GLY A 73 20.11 -47.14 -16.50
CA GLY A 73 19.23 -46.94 -15.33
C GLY A 73 19.67 -45.89 -14.29
N PHE A 74 20.40 -44.86 -14.69
CA PHE A 74 20.65 -43.67 -13.89
C PHE A 74 19.40 -42.78 -13.89
N ARG A 75 18.88 -42.52 -12.68
CA ARG A 75 17.88 -41.48 -12.43
C ARG A 75 18.58 -40.20 -11.97
N PRO A 76 19.03 -39.30 -12.86
CA PRO A 76 19.41 -37.97 -12.43
C PRO A 76 18.19 -37.27 -11.82
N LYS A 77 18.38 -36.42 -10.80
CA LYS A 77 17.32 -35.53 -10.29
C LYS A 77 16.98 -34.50 -11.38
N VAL A 78 16.09 -34.87 -12.31
CA VAL A 78 15.59 -33.97 -13.36
C VAL A 78 14.72 -32.90 -12.71
N ARG A 79 15.05 -31.62 -12.92
CA ARG A 79 14.36 -30.46 -12.33
C ARG A 79 13.74 -29.62 -13.43
N TYR A 80 12.55 -30.02 -13.88
CA TYR A 80 11.82 -29.39 -14.99
C TYR A 80 11.47 -27.90 -14.76
N ASN A 81 11.34 -27.14 -15.87
CA ASN A 81 10.72 -25.81 -15.87
C ASN A 81 9.28 -25.93 -15.34
N ARG A 82 9.03 -25.35 -14.17
CA ARG A 82 7.77 -25.56 -13.43
C ARG A 82 6.68 -24.62 -13.97
N PRO A 83 5.42 -25.07 -14.03
CA PRO A 83 4.29 -24.18 -14.32
C PRO A 83 4.33 -22.93 -13.43
N LEU A 84 3.92 -21.78 -13.95
CA LEU A 84 3.92 -20.49 -13.23
C LEU A 84 3.27 -20.61 -11.84
N LYS A 85 2.19 -21.39 -11.74
CA LYS A 85 1.50 -21.69 -10.49
C LYS A 85 2.41 -22.34 -9.44
N ASN A 86 3.25 -23.28 -9.82
CA ASN A 86 4.16 -23.96 -8.89
C ASN A 86 5.24 -23.01 -8.37
N LEU A 87 5.73 -22.11 -9.23
CA LEU A 87 6.67 -21.06 -8.82
C LEU A 87 6.00 -20.07 -7.85
N ALA A 88 4.72 -19.77 -8.05
CA ALA A 88 3.92 -18.98 -7.11
C ALA A 88 3.71 -19.71 -5.78
N ASP A 89 3.45 -21.03 -5.79
CA ASP A 89 3.37 -21.85 -4.58
C ASP A 89 4.70 -21.87 -3.81
N GLU A 90 5.85 -21.88 -4.51
CA GLU A 90 7.18 -21.75 -3.90
C GLU A 90 7.38 -20.37 -3.27
N LEU A 91 7.03 -19.28 -3.97
CA LEU A 91 7.10 -17.93 -3.40
C LEU A 91 6.16 -17.77 -2.19
N ARG A 92 4.94 -18.32 -2.25
CA ARG A 92 4.02 -18.32 -1.11
C ARG A 92 4.62 -19.06 0.09
N SER A 93 5.17 -20.25 -0.14
CA SER A 93 5.84 -21.02 0.92
C SER A 93 7.03 -20.27 1.51
N PHE A 94 7.80 -19.56 0.67
CA PHE A 94 8.90 -18.72 1.14
C PHE A 94 8.40 -17.58 2.04
N ILE A 95 7.34 -16.86 1.64
CA ILE A 95 6.75 -15.79 2.44
C ILE A 95 6.26 -16.34 3.79
N GLN A 96 5.54 -17.46 3.78
CA GLN A 96 5.00 -18.08 5.00
C GLN A 96 6.08 -18.60 5.94
N LEU A 97 7.16 -19.18 5.42
CA LEU A 97 8.20 -19.78 6.26
C LEU A 97 9.21 -18.76 6.79
N ASN A 98 9.42 -17.65 6.07
CA ASN A 98 10.52 -16.73 6.37
C ASN A 98 10.04 -15.33 6.76
N LEU A 99 8.80 -14.95 6.43
CA LEU A 99 8.28 -13.59 6.60
C LEU A 99 6.99 -13.54 7.42
N ASP A 100 6.61 -14.62 8.11
CA ASP A 100 5.38 -14.70 8.94
C ASP A 100 5.33 -13.66 10.07
N GLU A 101 6.50 -13.21 10.52
CA GLU A 101 6.61 -12.24 11.60
C GLU A 101 6.39 -10.78 11.19
N TYR A 102 6.29 -10.52 9.88
CA TYR A 102 6.01 -9.19 9.34
C TYR A 102 4.49 -8.98 9.29
N GLU A 103 4.05 -7.73 9.42
CA GLU A 103 2.63 -7.37 9.27
C GLU A 103 2.25 -7.26 7.79
N GLY A 104 3.21 -6.88 6.94
CA GLY A 104 2.96 -6.71 5.51
C GLY A 104 4.16 -7.04 4.62
N VAL A 105 3.86 -7.38 3.37
CA VAL A 105 4.85 -7.66 2.33
C VAL A 105 4.57 -6.83 1.07
N VAL A 106 5.63 -6.29 0.48
CA VAL A 106 5.63 -5.68 -0.85
C VAL A 106 6.35 -6.60 -1.83
N LEU A 107 5.69 -6.96 -2.93
CA LEU A 107 6.28 -7.80 -3.97
C LEU A 107 6.75 -6.94 -5.14
N ILE A 108 8.03 -7.03 -5.49
CA ILE A 108 8.61 -6.37 -6.68
C ILE A 108 9.05 -7.44 -7.66
N GLY A 109 8.30 -7.59 -8.75
CA GLY A 109 8.56 -8.60 -9.77
C GLY A 109 9.05 -8.00 -11.07
N HIS A 110 10.09 -8.63 -11.65
CA HIS A 110 10.56 -8.34 -13.00
C HIS A 110 10.07 -9.41 -13.98
N SER A 111 9.61 -9.02 -15.16
CA SER A 111 9.29 -9.97 -16.25
C SER A 111 8.35 -11.09 -15.75
N MET A 112 8.67 -12.36 -15.99
CA MET A 112 7.90 -13.51 -15.47
C MET A 112 7.75 -13.50 -13.94
N GLY A 113 8.72 -12.97 -13.20
CA GLY A 113 8.64 -12.80 -11.74
C GLY A 113 7.47 -11.92 -11.30
N GLY A 114 7.09 -10.94 -12.12
CA GLY A 114 5.89 -10.13 -11.90
C GLY A 114 4.59 -10.92 -12.02
N LEU A 115 4.54 -11.94 -12.90
CA LEU A 115 3.37 -12.82 -13.02
C LEU A 115 3.30 -13.82 -11.87
N ILE A 116 4.44 -14.29 -11.37
CA ILE A 116 4.51 -15.10 -10.15
C ILE A 116 3.92 -14.31 -8.97
N CYS A 117 4.34 -13.05 -8.81
CA CYS A 117 3.80 -12.16 -7.78
C CYS A 117 2.28 -11.97 -7.91
N LYS A 118 1.78 -11.80 -9.14
CA LYS A 118 0.33 -11.69 -9.39
C LYS A 118 -0.44 -12.92 -8.93
N GLU A 119 0.05 -14.12 -9.24
CA GLU A 119 -0.64 -15.34 -8.80
C GLU A 119 -0.61 -15.46 -7.26
N VAL A 120 0.51 -15.12 -6.61
CA VAL A 120 0.58 -15.08 -5.14
C VAL A 120 -0.47 -14.13 -4.57
N ILE A 121 -0.57 -12.90 -5.09
CA ILE A 121 -1.56 -11.92 -4.65
C ILE A 121 -3.00 -12.43 -4.86
N LEU A 122 -3.29 -13.04 -6.01
CA LEU A 122 -4.64 -13.50 -6.33
C LEU A 122 -5.08 -14.73 -5.54
N SER A 123 -4.11 -15.56 -5.12
CA SER A 123 -4.30 -16.77 -4.32
C SER A 123 -4.13 -16.54 -2.82
N HIS A 124 -3.68 -15.36 -2.39
CA HIS A 124 -3.49 -15.03 -0.99
C HIS A 124 -4.83 -15.05 -0.23
N VAL A 125 -4.81 -15.71 0.92
CA VAL A 125 -5.93 -15.80 1.85
C VAL A 125 -5.50 -15.11 3.14
N ARG A 126 -6.35 -14.21 3.65
CA ARG A 126 -6.06 -13.48 4.88
C ARG A 126 -5.82 -14.45 6.04
N GLY A 127 -4.74 -14.24 6.79
CA GLY A 127 -4.31 -15.11 7.89
C GLY A 127 -3.39 -16.25 7.47
N ASP A 128 -3.09 -16.40 6.17
CA ASP A 128 -2.13 -17.36 5.62
C ASP A 128 -0.75 -16.71 5.39
N GLY A 129 -0.25 -16.03 6.43
CA GLY A 129 0.96 -15.20 6.43
C GLY A 129 0.68 -13.68 6.43
N PRO A 130 1.72 -12.85 6.19
CA PRO A 130 1.60 -11.39 6.16
C PRO A 130 0.70 -10.91 5.01
N ASP A 131 0.01 -9.78 5.22
CA ASP A 131 -0.82 -9.17 4.18
C ASP A 131 0.07 -8.66 3.02
N ILE A 132 -0.32 -8.92 1.78
CA ILE A 132 0.37 -8.31 0.62
C ILE A 132 -0.13 -6.89 0.42
N ILE A 133 0.67 -5.89 0.78
CA ILE A 133 0.27 -4.48 0.82
C ILE A 133 0.75 -3.66 -0.39
N GLY A 134 1.65 -4.22 -1.21
CA GLY A 134 2.17 -3.53 -2.39
C GLY A 134 2.63 -4.47 -3.52
N TYR A 135 2.48 -4.01 -4.76
CA TYR A 135 2.95 -4.71 -5.96
C TYR A 135 3.70 -3.78 -6.94
N GLY A 136 5.00 -4.04 -7.13
CA GLY A 136 5.83 -3.41 -8.15
C GLY A 136 6.00 -4.32 -9.37
N SER A 137 5.49 -3.88 -10.51
CA SER A 137 5.63 -4.57 -11.81
C SER A 137 6.70 -3.88 -12.65
N ILE A 138 7.83 -4.53 -12.91
CA ILE A 138 8.91 -4.01 -13.77
C ILE A 138 9.01 -4.85 -15.04
N ALA A 139 8.73 -4.25 -16.20
CA ALA A 139 8.78 -4.91 -17.51
C ALA A 139 8.03 -6.26 -17.54
N VAL A 140 6.82 -6.30 -16.97
CA VAL A 140 6.05 -7.53 -16.80
C VAL A 140 5.08 -7.72 -17.98
N PRO A 141 5.10 -8.87 -18.67
CA PRO A 141 4.21 -9.19 -19.78
C PRO A 141 2.80 -9.59 -19.30
N HIS A 142 2.02 -8.62 -18.80
CA HIS A 142 0.68 -8.87 -18.26
C HIS A 142 -0.33 -9.38 -19.30
N LYS A 143 -0.14 -9.03 -20.57
CA LYS A 143 -0.99 -9.46 -21.69
C LYS A 143 -0.15 -10.01 -22.83
N GLY A 144 -0.79 -10.80 -23.69
CA GLY A 144 -0.13 -11.41 -24.84
C GLY A 144 0.48 -12.76 -24.50
N SER A 145 0.97 -13.43 -25.55
CA SER A 145 1.57 -14.75 -25.44
C SER A 145 2.94 -14.63 -24.78
N LEU A 146 3.03 -15.10 -23.53
CA LEU A 146 4.31 -15.30 -22.84
C LEU A 146 5.30 -16.09 -23.69
N ASP A 147 4.78 -17.00 -24.52
CA ASP A 147 5.56 -17.83 -25.43
C ASP A 147 6.29 -16.95 -26.44
N SER A 148 5.62 -15.98 -27.05
CA SER A 148 6.27 -15.06 -28.01
C SER A 148 7.46 -14.31 -27.40
N MET A 149 7.34 -13.92 -26.13
CA MET A 149 8.42 -13.29 -25.36
C MET A 149 9.54 -14.28 -25.01
N LEU A 150 9.18 -15.47 -24.49
CA LEU A 150 10.13 -16.55 -24.20
C LEU A 150 10.86 -16.99 -25.47
N PHE A 151 10.18 -17.06 -26.62
CA PHE A 151 10.77 -17.35 -27.92
C PHE A 151 11.76 -16.27 -28.34
N ALA A 152 11.40 -14.99 -28.18
CA ALA A 152 12.31 -13.88 -28.48
C ALA A 152 13.57 -13.89 -27.57
N LEU A 153 13.44 -14.35 -26.32
CA LEU A 153 14.59 -14.48 -25.40
C LEU A 153 15.45 -15.71 -25.71
N LEU A 154 14.87 -16.79 -26.24
CA LEU A 154 15.47 -18.14 -26.19
C LEU A 154 15.64 -18.84 -27.55
N ASN A 155 15.16 -18.27 -28.65
CA ASN A 155 15.19 -18.88 -30.00
C ASN A 155 14.59 -20.31 -30.05
N ILE A 156 13.49 -20.58 -29.34
CA ILE A 156 12.84 -21.91 -29.27
C ILE A 156 11.66 -22.00 -30.28
N ASN A 157 11.27 -23.22 -30.69
CA ASN A 157 10.14 -23.47 -31.62
C ASN A 157 8.76 -23.53 -30.93
N SER A 158 7.71 -23.15 -31.68
CA SER A 158 6.40 -22.67 -31.20
C SER A 158 5.42 -23.67 -30.58
N LYS A 159 5.62 -24.99 -30.72
CA LYS A 159 4.55 -25.97 -30.48
C LYS A 159 4.38 -26.41 -29.02
N GLU A 160 5.36 -26.14 -28.14
CA GLU A 160 5.37 -26.66 -26.77
C GLU A 160 4.86 -25.68 -25.69
N LEU A 161 4.56 -24.42 -26.04
CA LEU A 161 4.26 -23.38 -25.04
C LEU A 161 2.79 -22.89 -25.02
N VAL A 162 1.94 -23.37 -25.93
CA VAL A 162 0.50 -23.01 -26.04
C VAL A 162 -0.28 -23.02 -24.69
N PRO A 163 -0.06 -23.96 -23.75
CA PRO A 163 -0.76 -23.94 -22.46
C PRO A 163 -0.47 -22.70 -21.58
N LEU A 164 0.70 -22.08 -21.74
CA LEU A 164 1.14 -20.93 -20.94
C LEU A 164 0.36 -19.65 -21.30
N ASN A 165 -0.05 -19.51 -22.57
CA ASN A 165 -0.83 -18.35 -23.04
C ASN A 165 -2.25 -18.30 -22.44
N TYR A 166 -2.93 -19.45 -22.35
CA TYR A 166 -4.24 -19.55 -21.70
C TYR A 166 -4.14 -19.21 -20.21
N TYR A 167 -3.10 -19.71 -19.53
CA TYR A 167 -2.87 -19.39 -18.13
C TYR A 167 -2.62 -17.89 -17.91
N ASN A 168 -1.81 -17.23 -18.76
CA ASN A 168 -1.55 -15.80 -18.63
C ASN A 168 -2.82 -14.96 -18.81
N SER A 169 -3.66 -15.36 -19.77
CA SER A 169 -4.92 -14.69 -20.03
C SER A 169 -5.90 -14.86 -18.86
N ASP A 170 -6.03 -16.07 -18.31
CA ASP A 170 -6.81 -16.32 -17.09
C ASP A 170 -6.30 -15.51 -15.89
N LEU A 171 -4.99 -15.54 -15.65
CA LEU A 171 -4.34 -14.78 -14.59
C LEU A 171 -4.63 -13.27 -14.72
N ASN A 172 -4.53 -12.72 -15.93
CA ASN A 172 -4.82 -11.31 -16.14
C ASN A 172 -6.32 -10.99 -15.98
N ASN A 173 -7.22 -11.88 -16.42
CA ASN A 173 -8.66 -11.69 -16.22
C ASN A 173 -9.00 -11.66 -14.73
N ARG A 174 -8.51 -12.64 -13.95
CA ARG A 174 -8.65 -12.66 -12.47
C ARG A 174 -8.08 -11.39 -11.82
N TRP A 175 -6.96 -10.88 -12.34
CA TRP A 175 -6.37 -9.62 -11.88
C TRP A 175 -7.27 -8.41 -12.15
N VAL A 176 -7.86 -8.34 -13.33
CA VAL A 176 -8.81 -7.28 -13.69
C VAL A 176 -10.08 -7.36 -12.85
N ASP A 177 -10.62 -8.56 -12.64
CA ASP A 177 -11.85 -8.78 -11.88
C ASP A 177 -11.71 -8.37 -10.41
N LYS A 178 -10.50 -8.52 -9.84
CA LYS A 178 -10.20 -8.12 -8.45
C LYS A 178 -9.67 -6.69 -8.31
N LYS A 179 -9.76 -5.83 -9.33
CA LYS A 179 -9.14 -4.49 -9.36
C LYS A 179 -9.41 -3.63 -8.11
N SER A 180 -10.60 -3.72 -7.51
CA SER A 180 -10.97 -2.94 -6.31
C SER A 180 -10.31 -3.42 -5.02
N THR A 181 -9.79 -4.65 -4.98
CA THR A 181 -9.16 -5.27 -3.80
C THR A 181 -7.67 -5.53 -4.00
N LEU A 182 -7.08 -5.05 -5.10
CA LEU A 182 -5.65 -5.20 -5.34
C LEU A 182 -4.84 -4.31 -4.39
N PRO A 183 -3.63 -4.74 -4.01
CA PRO A 183 -2.71 -3.89 -3.29
C PRO A 183 -2.31 -2.67 -4.11
N GLU A 184 -1.79 -1.65 -3.42
CA GLU A 184 -1.21 -0.48 -4.06
C GLU A 184 -0.13 -0.92 -5.07
N SER A 185 -0.29 -0.53 -6.33
CA SER A 185 0.48 -1.09 -7.43
C SER A 185 1.18 -0.01 -8.26
N VAL A 186 2.42 -0.27 -8.66
CA VAL A 186 3.15 0.52 -9.67
C VAL A 186 3.51 -0.35 -10.86
N TYR A 187 3.29 0.18 -12.06
CA TYR A 187 3.64 -0.46 -13.33
C TYR A 187 4.74 0.36 -14.01
N ILE A 188 5.89 -0.27 -14.24
CA ILE A 188 7.09 0.34 -14.80
C ILE A 188 7.44 -0.39 -16.11
N ILE A 189 7.47 0.34 -17.21
CA ILE A 189 7.70 -0.16 -18.58
C ILE A 189 8.95 0.50 -19.15
N GLY A 190 9.77 -0.28 -19.88
CA GLY A 190 10.92 0.25 -20.60
C GLY A 190 10.55 0.75 -21.99
N GLN A 191 10.96 1.98 -22.34
CA GLN A 191 10.74 2.57 -23.67
C GLN A 191 11.42 1.79 -24.79
N HIS A 192 12.52 1.10 -24.47
CA HIS A 192 13.31 0.32 -25.42
C HIS A 192 13.20 -1.18 -25.14
N ASP A 193 12.12 -1.60 -24.46
CA ASP A 193 11.85 -3.01 -24.22
C ASP A 193 11.45 -3.70 -25.52
N GLN A 194 12.33 -4.57 -26.00
CA GLN A 194 12.13 -5.33 -27.25
C GLN A 194 11.27 -6.58 -27.06
N TYR A 195 10.98 -6.98 -25.82
CA TYR A 195 10.30 -8.23 -25.50
C TYR A 195 8.89 -7.99 -24.96
N VAL A 196 8.69 -6.89 -24.23
CA VAL A 196 7.40 -6.53 -23.62
C VAL A 196 6.94 -5.18 -24.19
N PRO A 197 6.11 -5.17 -25.25
CA PRO A 197 5.55 -3.93 -25.76
C PRO A 197 4.63 -3.29 -24.70
N GLU A 198 4.42 -1.98 -24.78
CA GLU A 198 3.59 -1.23 -23.82
C GLU A 198 2.18 -1.82 -23.65
N SER A 199 1.56 -2.28 -24.75
CA SER A 199 0.25 -2.93 -24.75
C SER A 199 0.21 -4.26 -23.95
N SER A 200 1.35 -4.92 -23.83
CA SER A 200 1.58 -6.11 -23.00
C SER A 200 1.96 -5.75 -21.57
N GLY A 201 2.70 -4.66 -21.41
CA GLY A 201 3.22 -4.15 -20.13
C GLY A 201 2.17 -3.62 -19.15
N LEU A 202 0.89 -3.60 -19.53
CA LEU A 202 -0.21 -3.11 -18.70
C LEU A 202 -1.35 -4.14 -18.56
N PRO A 203 -1.79 -4.47 -17.33
CA PRO A 203 -2.88 -5.42 -17.12
C PRO A 203 -4.24 -4.87 -17.53
N PHE A 204 -4.43 -3.55 -17.43
CA PHE A 204 -5.60 -2.79 -17.84
C PHE A 204 -5.21 -1.31 -17.93
N ILE A 205 -6.14 -0.45 -18.40
CA ILE A 205 -5.92 1.01 -18.44
C ILE A 205 -5.65 1.50 -17.01
N SER A 206 -4.39 1.78 -16.72
CA SER A 206 -3.87 2.13 -15.40
C SER A 206 -2.76 3.16 -15.56
N LYS A 207 -2.43 3.87 -14.47
CA LYS A 207 -1.26 4.75 -14.46
C LYS A 207 0.00 3.88 -14.47
N PHE A 208 0.97 4.26 -15.28
CA PHE A 208 2.26 3.59 -15.40
C PHE A 208 3.38 4.60 -15.58
N LEU A 209 4.61 4.13 -15.40
CA LEU A 209 5.83 4.89 -15.59
C LEU A 209 6.56 4.30 -16.79
N ASN A 210 6.72 5.10 -17.83
CA ASN A 210 7.50 4.72 -19.01
C ASN A 210 8.90 5.32 -18.89
N ILE A 211 9.92 4.48 -18.81
CA ILE A 211 11.29 4.89 -18.48
C ILE A 211 12.32 4.48 -19.56
N PRO A 212 13.40 5.25 -19.77
CA PRO A 212 14.35 5.04 -20.87
C PRO A 212 15.32 3.87 -20.62
N HIS A 213 14.77 2.66 -20.48
CA HIS A 213 15.51 1.42 -20.31
C HIS A 213 15.01 0.34 -21.27
N ASP A 214 15.83 -0.69 -21.46
CA ASP A 214 15.45 -1.95 -22.07
C ASP A 214 15.10 -2.99 -20.98
N HIS A 215 14.60 -4.16 -21.42
CA HIS A 215 14.15 -5.23 -20.54
C HIS A 215 15.21 -5.74 -19.54
N ASN A 216 16.48 -5.71 -19.93
CA ASN A 216 17.60 -6.30 -19.17
C ASN A 216 18.27 -5.28 -18.24
N THR A 217 18.20 -3.99 -18.58
CA THR A 217 18.82 -2.90 -17.81
C THR A 217 17.86 -2.22 -16.83
N ILE A 218 16.55 -2.35 -17.02
CA ILE A 218 15.52 -1.69 -16.19
C ILE A 218 15.56 -2.06 -14.69
N CYS A 219 16.11 -3.23 -14.34
CA CYS A 219 16.26 -3.67 -12.94
C CYS A 219 17.65 -3.40 -12.35
N LYS A 220 18.49 -2.67 -13.10
CA LYS A 220 19.92 -2.50 -12.82
C LYS A 220 20.31 -1.02 -12.75
N PRO A 221 19.68 -0.22 -11.88
CA PRO A 221 19.99 1.20 -11.79
C PRO A 221 21.46 1.40 -11.43
N VAL A 222 22.11 2.32 -12.14
CA VAL A 222 23.53 2.63 -11.94
C VAL A 222 23.76 3.68 -10.86
N SER A 223 22.72 4.40 -10.45
CA SER A 223 22.77 5.41 -9.39
C SER A 223 21.37 5.80 -8.90
N LYS A 224 21.30 6.62 -7.85
CA LYS A 224 20.04 7.23 -7.37
C LYS A 224 19.39 8.20 -8.36
N ALA A 225 20.13 8.68 -9.36
CA ALA A 225 19.60 9.55 -10.40
C ALA A 225 18.79 8.78 -11.45
N ASP A 226 18.96 7.46 -11.50
CA ASP A 226 18.31 6.54 -12.43
C ASP A 226 16.78 6.55 -12.30
N SER A 227 16.10 6.47 -13.43
CA SER A 227 14.65 6.52 -13.51
C SER A 227 13.96 5.30 -12.90
N ALA A 228 14.53 4.10 -13.06
CA ALA A 228 14.03 2.88 -12.43
C ALA A 228 14.16 2.97 -10.90
N TYR A 229 15.31 3.46 -10.43
CA TYR A 229 15.52 3.72 -9.00
C TYR A 229 14.47 4.66 -8.44
N LYS A 230 14.30 5.84 -9.05
CA LYS A 230 13.32 6.85 -8.59
C LYS A 230 11.89 6.32 -8.60
N ALA A 231 11.54 5.51 -9.59
CA ALA A 231 10.21 4.90 -9.70
C ALA A 231 9.92 3.96 -8.52
N VAL A 232 10.84 3.02 -8.24
CA VAL A 232 10.70 2.07 -7.13
C VAL A 232 10.81 2.79 -5.78
N GLN A 233 11.75 3.72 -5.64
CA GLN A 233 11.91 4.53 -4.43
C GLN A 233 10.62 5.29 -4.09
N LYS A 234 10.03 6.00 -5.06
CA LYS A 234 8.79 6.76 -4.86
C LYS A 234 7.63 5.85 -4.47
N PHE A 235 7.53 4.68 -5.09
CA PHE A 235 6.53 3.67 -4.75
C PHE A 235 6.70 3.18 -3.31
N LEU A 236 7.92 2.77 -2.91
CA LEU A 236 8.20 2.30 -1.56
C LEU A 236 7.99 3.39 -0.50
N LYS A 237 8.39 4.64 -0.77
CA LYS A 237 8.11 5.78 0.13
C LYS A 237 6.61 6.01 0.32
N LYS A 238 5.80 5.82 -0.73
CA LYS A 238 4.32 5.89 -0.62
C LYS A 238 3.79 4.77 0.29
N ILE A 239 4.28 3.54 0.15
CA ILE A 239 3.89 2.42 1.03
C ILE A 239 4.30 2.72 2.47
N ALA A 240 5.56 3.10 2.72
CA ALA A 240 6.06 3.41 4.07
C ALA A 240 5.23 4.49 4.75
N LYS A 241 4.91 5.57 4.02
CA LYS A 241 4.01 6.62 4.49
C LYS A 241 2.65 6.05 4.88
N ASN A 242 2.00 5.29 4.00
CA ASN A 242 0.67 4.73 4.26
C ASN A 242 0.66 3.80 5.47
N THR A 243 1.66 2.91 5.60
CA THR A 243 1.79 2.01 6.75
C THR A 243 1.98 2.79 8.05
N LYS A 244 2.89 3.78 8.06
CA LYS A 244 3.10 4.64 9.24
C LYS A 244 1.81 5.36 9.65
N MET A 245 1.10 5.95 8.68
CA MET A 245 -0.14 6.67 8.96
C MET A 245 -1.25 5.74 9.46
N GLN A 246 -1.34 4.50 8.95
CA GLN A 246 -2.25 3.48 9.45
C GLN A 246 -1.93 3.09 10.90
N GLN A 247 -0.66 2.85 11.23
CA GLN A 247 -0.26 2.54 12.62
C GLN A 247 -0.60 3.70 13.57
N LEU A 248 -0.33 4.94 13.16
CA LEU A 248 -0.71 6.13 13.92
C LEU A 248 -2.23 6.26 14.13
N SER A 249 -3.04 5.88 13.12
CA SER A 249 -4.51 5.93 13.20
C SER A 249 -5.14 4.88 14.11
N LEU A 250 -4.35 3.89 14.56
CA LEU A 250 -4.77 2.84 15.48
C LEU A 250 -4.39 3.14 16.94
N LEU A 251 -3.67 4.23 17.20
CA LEU A 251 -3.32 4.64 18.55
C LEU A 251 -4.58 5.07 19.31
N THR A 252 -4.78 4.49 20.48
CA THR A 252 -5.91 4.83 21.35
C THR A 252 -5.52 5.92 22.33
N TYR A 253 -6.50 6.75 22.69
CA TYR A 253 -6.34 7.72 23.76
C TYR A 253 -6.24 6.98 25.10
N GLU A 254 -5.20 7.28 25.89
CA GLU A 254 -5.09 6.85 27.28
C GLU A 254 -5.33 8.07 28.19
N GLU A 255 -6.28 7.98 29.12
CA GLU A 255 -6.62 9.08 30.04
C GLU A 255 -5.41 9.59 30.84
N ALA A 256 -4.40 8.74 31.05
CA ALA A 256 -3.19 9.10 31.77
C ALA A 256 -2.32 10.13 31.03
N SER A 257 -2.42 10.26 29.69
CA SER A 257 -1.72 11.26 28.90
C SER A 257 -2.11 11.20 27.41
N PRO A 258 -2.42 12.33 26.75
CA PRO A 258 -2.41 13.70 27.26
C PRO A 258 -3.69 14.11 28.02
N ASP A 259 -3.56 14.90 29.08
CA ASP A 259 -4.70 15.53 29.77
C ASP A 259 -5.23 16.70 28.94
N TYR A 260 -6.50 16.59 28.53
CA TYR A 260 -7.18 17.60 27.72
C TYR A 260 -8.20 18.45 28.50
N ASP A 261 -8.30 18.30 29.82
CA ASP A 261 -9.31 19.01 30.63
C ASP A 261 -9.24 20.53 30.51
N LYS A 262 -8.05 21.06 30.20
CA LYS A 262 -7.79 22.49 30.04
C LYS A 262 -7.83 22.98 28.60
N GLU A 263 -8.05 22.09 27.63
CA GLU A 263 -8.18 22.49 26.24
C GLU A 263 -9.48 23.27 26.02
N ILE A 264 -9.43 24.28 25.15
CA ILE A 264 -10.54 25.20 24.89
C ILE A 264 -11.79 24.45 24.41
N PHE A 265 -11.63 23.39 23.62
CA PHE A 265 -12.77 22.60 23.15
C PHE A 265 -13.50 21.90 24.30
N VAL A 266 -12.77 21.41 25.33
CA VAL A 266 -13.35 20.78 26.52
C VAL A 266 -14.05 21.82 27.39
N ILE A 267 -13.42 22.97 27.61
CA ILE A 267 -14.03 24.10 28.33
C ILE A 267 -15.36 24.50 27.70
N LYS A 268 -15.41 24.61 26.36
CA LYS A 268 -16.66 24.90 25.63
C LYS A 268 -17.75 23.85 25.86
N MET A 269 -17.37 22.57 25.97
CA MET A 269 -18.31 21.48 26.26
C MET A 269 -18.84 21.55 27.68
N ILE A 270 -17.98 21.86 28.66
CA ILE A 270 -18.37 22.07 30.06
C ILE A 270 -19.34 23.25 30.19
N LEU A 271 -19.04 24.38 29.54
CA LEU A 271 -19.92 25.56 29.53
C LEU A 271 -21.31 25.29 28.90
N CYS A 272 -21.42 24.24 28.08
CA CYS A 272 -22.68 23.83 27.45
C CYS A 272 -23.35 22.64 28.16
N ASP A 273 -22.82 22.18 29.30
CA ASP A 273 -23.31 21.01 30.03
C ASP A 273 -23.39 19.74 29.15
N ILE A 274 -22.38 19.53 28.30
CA ILE A 274 -22.26 18.28 27.54
C ILE A 274 -21.90 17.14 28.50
N GLY A 275 -22.62 16.02 28.39
CA GLY A 275 -22.39 14.85 29.24
C GLY A 275 -20.96 14.31 29.17
N GLU A 276 -20.48 13.75 30.27
CA GLU A 276 -19.12 13.23 30.45
C GLU A 276 -18.68 12.29 29.32
N LYS A 277 -19.54 11.35 28.90
CA LYS A 277 -19.26 10.44 27.77
C LYS A 277 -19.12 11.15 26.42
N GLY A 278 -19.80 12.28 26.23
CA GLY A 278 -19.57 13.12 25.06
C GLY A 278 -18.21 13.81 25.10
N VAL A 279 -17.78 14.28 26.27
CA VAL A 279 -16.46 14.88 26.49
C VAL A 279 -15.35 13.85 26.24
N GLU A 280 -15.49 12.63 26.77
CA GLU A 280 -14.55 11.53 26.52
C GLU A 280 -14.42 11.20 25.01
N ASP A 281 -15.54 11.01 24.29
CA ASP A 281 -15.55 10.77 22.83
C ASP A 281 -14.87 11.92 22.05
N ALA A 282 -15.06 13.16 22.49
CA ALA A 282 -14.44 14.32 21.89
C ALA A 282 -12.92 14.37 22.13
N LYS A 283 -12.46 14.03 23.34
CA LYS A 283 -11.03 13.93 23.68
C LYS A 283 -10.34 12.85 22.85
N GLU A 284 -10.93 11.66 22.75
CA GLU A 284 -10.39 10.57 21.93
C GLU A 284 -10.33 10.97 20.45
N SER A 285 -11.40 11.58 19.93
CA SER A 285 -11.43 12.05 18.54
C SER A 285 -10.38 13.14 18.29
N PHE A 286 -10.23 14.09 19.20
CA PHE A 286 -9.23 15.15 19.13
C PHE A 286 -7.81 14.58 19.12
N PHE A 287 -7.50 13.63 20.00
CA PHE A 287 -6.22 12.92 20.03
C PHE A 287 -5.88 12.27 18.69
N ASN A 288 -6.80 11.50 18.13
CA ASN A 288 -6.62 10.82 16.84
C ASN A 288 -6.35 11.82 15.71
N ALA A 289 -7.10 12.91 15.64
CA ALA A 289 -6.86 13.96 14.64
C ALA A 289 -5.52 14.68 14.86
N GLU A 290 -5.11 14.92 16.11
CA GLU A 290 -3.84 15.58 16.45
C GLU A 290 -2.64 14.76 15.99
N ILE A 291 -2.64 13.45 16.25
CA ILE A 291 -1.54 12.56 15.84
C ILE A 291 -1.37 12.61 14.32
N ILE A 292 -2.46 12.41 13.58
CA ILE A 292 -2.43 12.42 12.12
C ILE A 292 -2.05 13.80 11.57
N THR A 293 -2.59 14.87 12.15
CA THR A 293 -2.28 16.24 11.70
C THR A 293 -0.80 16.59 11.93
N LYS A 294 -0.20 16.13 13.02
CA LYS A 294 1.22 16.33 13.32
C LYS A 294 2.14 15.52 12.40
N ALA A 295 1.71 14.32 11.99
CA ALA A 295 2.47 13.45 11.09
C ALA A 295 2.27 13.75 9.59
N ALA A 296 1.25 14.53 9.24
CA ALA A 296 0.86 14.85 7.87
C ALA A 296 1.96 15.59 7.09
N ASP A 297 2.20 15.15 5.85
CA ASP A 297 2.99 15.90 4.88
C ASP A 297 2.17 17.02 4.20
N GLU A 298 2.77 17.76 3.27
CA GLU A 298 2.11 18.89 2.62
C GLU A 298 0.85 18.50 1.81
N ASP A 299 0.83 17.31 1.23
CA ASP A 299 -0.33 16.84 0.48
C ASP A 299 -1.46 16.39 1.42
N ASP A 300 -1.11 15.71 2.52
CA ASP A 300 -2.06 15.33 3.56
C ASP A 300 -2.64 16.58 4.24
N LYS A 301 -1.83 17.61 4.53
CA LYS A 301 -2.32 18.88 5.10
C LYS A 301 -3.36 19.54 4.20
N LYS A 302 -3.13 19.60 2.88
CA LYS A 302 -4.11 20.13 1.93
C LYS A 302 -5.40 19.32 1.95
N MET A 303 -5.29 17.99 1.99
CA MET A 303 -6.44 17.08 2.07
C MET A 303 -7.22 17.29 3.38
N LEU A 304 -6.55 17.36 4.52
CA LEU A 304 -7.17 17.62 5.84
C LEU A 304 -7.83 19.00 5.90
N LEU A 305 -7.23 20.03 5.30
CA LEU A 305 -7.85 21.36 5.21
C LEU A 305 -9.15 21.33 4.40
N ALA A 306 -9.15 20.66 3.24
CA ALA A 306 -10.35 20.50 2.43
C ALA A 306 -11.44 19.71 3.18
N LEU A 307 -11.06 18.65 3.90
CA LEU A 307 -11.98 17.87 4.73
C LEU A 307 -12.55 18.70 5.89
N ARG A 308 -11.72 19.51 6.56
CA ARG A 308 -12.14 20.38 7.67
C ARG A 308 -13.23 21.35 7.24
N VAL A 309 -13.13 21.94 6.04
CA VAL A 309 -14.17 22.83 5.50
C VAL A 309 -15.52 22.11 5.39
N LYS A 310 -15.53 20.86 4.93
CA LYS A 310 -16.75 20.05 4.83
C LYS A 310 -17.33 19.72 6.21
N VAL A 311 -16.49 19.30 7.15
CA VAL A 311 -16.86 19.01 8.55
C VAL A 311 -17.51 20.22 9.21
N ILE A 312 -16.91 21.41 9.08
CA ILE A 312 -17.46 22.65 9.64
C ILE A 312 -18.79 23.01 8.99
N SER A 313 -18.92 22.82 7.67
CA SER A 313 -20.18 23.07 6.95
C SER A 313 -21.32 22.19 7.47
N LEU A 314 -21.05 20.89 7.66
CA LEU A 314 -22.02 19.94 8.23
C LEU A 314 -22.43 20.32 9.64
N TYR A 315 -21.45 20.68 10.49
CA TYR A 315 -21.72 21.19 11.84
C TYR A 315 -22.64 22.42 11.79
N ARG A 316 -22.33 23.44 10.97
CA ARG A 316 -23.14 24.67 10.87
C ARG A 316 -24.57 24.40 10.42
N GLN A 317 -24.75 23.53 9.42
CA GLN A 317 -26.10 23.18 8.94
C GLN A 317 -26.92 22.50 10.04
N THR A 318 -26.29 21.58 10.78
CA THR A 318 -26.92 20.85 11.88
C THR A 318 -27.26 21.80 13.03
N PHE A 319 -26.31 22.65 13.42
CA PHE A 319 -26.50 23.66 14.47
C PHE A 319 -27.66 24.60 14.15
N ASN A 320 -27.70 25.19 12.95
CA ASN A 320 -28.74 26.13 12.54
C ASN A 320 -30.14 25.49 12.54
N TYR A 321 -30.23 24.21 12.15
CA TYR A 321 -31.49 23.47 12.23
C TYR A 321 -31.97 23.36 13.68
N HIS A 322 -31.11 22.91 14.59
CA HIS A 322 -31.45 22.73 15.99
C HIS A 322 -31.72 24.03 16.74
N GLU A 323 -31.04 25.11 16.38
CA GLU A 323 -31.34 26.45 16.88
C GLU A 323 -32.80 26.83 16.55
N SER A 324 -33.24 26.58 15.32
CA SER A 324 -34.60 26.93 14.87
C SER A 324 -35.71 26.17 15.62
N VAL A 325 -35.39 25.00 16.17
CA VAL A 325 -36.34 24.13 16.89
C VAL A 325 -36.12 24.12 18.40
N GLY A 326 -35.18 24.91 18.92
CA GLY A 326 -34.91 25.02 20.36
C GLY A 326 -34.33 23.76 21.01
N SER A 327 -33.47 23.03 20.30
CA SER A 327 -32.83 21.82 20.85
C SER A 327 -31.77 22.13 21.91
N THR A 328 -31.48 21.15 22.76
CA THR A 328 -30.41 21.24 23.77
C THR A 328 -29.01 21.07 23.15
N ALA A 329 -27.98 21.55 23.84
CA ALA A 329 -26.58 21.37 23.43
C ALA A 329 -26.20 19.90 23.21
N ASN A 330 -26.68 19.01 24.09
CA ASN A 330 -26.47 17.57 23.98
C ASN A 330 -27.11 16.97 22.71
N MET A 331 -28.29 17.46 22.30
CA MET A 331 -28.94 17.02 21.06
C MET A 331 -28.14 17.46 19.83
N ILE A 332 -27.66 18.71 19.81
CA ILE A 332 -26.82 19.24 18.73
C ILE A 332 -25.53 18.41 18.63
N PHE A 333 -24.85 18.19 19.76
CA PHE A 333 -23.63 17.41 19.84
C PHE A 333 -23.83 15.99 19.28
N ALA A 334 -24.86 15.29 19.76
CA ALA A 334 -25.17 13.93 19.35
C ALA A 334 -25.49 13.84 17.85
N GLU A 335 -26.32 14.75 17.32
CA GLU A 335 -26.70 14.73 15.91
C GLU A 335 -25.51 15.07 14.99
N VAL A 336 -24.66 16.03 15.38
CA VAL A 336 -23.42 16.33 14.63
C VAL A 336 -22.52 15.09 14.56
N HIS A 337 -22.27 14.43 15.70
CA HIS A 337 -21.42 13.24 15.74
C HIS A 337 -22.03 12.07 14.95
N GLN A 338 -23.35 11.90 14.99
CA GLN A 338 -24.06 10.90 14.19
C GLN A 338 -23.95 11.18 12.69
N LYS A 339 -24.10 12.45 12.26
CA LYS A 339 -23.96 12.83 10.86
C LYS A 339 -22.53 12.69 10.35
N LEU A 340 -21.52 13.00 11.17
CA LEU A 340 -20.11 12.77 10.82
C LEU A 340 -19.82 11.27 10.58
N LEU A 341 -20.47 10.39 11.35
CA LEU A 341 -20.40 8.95 11.14
C LEU A 341 -21.16 8.51 9.87
N SER A 342 -22.39 9.00 9.65
CA SER A 342 -23.19 8.58 8.49
C SER A 342 -22.64 9.09 7.16
N GLU A 343 -22.03 10.28 7.16
CA GLU A 343 -21.45 10.89 5.96
C GLU A 343 -19.98 10.50 5.73
N ASP A 344 -19.39 9.67 6.60
CA ASP A 344 -17.98 9.27 6.58
C ASP A 344 -17.55 8.73 5.21
N ARG A 345 -18.36 7.87 4.62
CA ARG A 345 -18.12 7.24 3.31
C ARG A 345 -18.93 7.88 2.17
N HIS A 346 -19.47 9.08 2.39
CA HIS A 346 -20.32 9.81 1.45
C HIS A 346 -19.76 11.22 1.24
N ALA A 347 -20.43 12.26 1.75
CA ALA A 347 -19.99 13.65 1.54
C ALA A 347 -18.59 13.93 2.08
N LEU A 348 -18.16 13.19 3.11
CA LEU A 348 -16.87 13.33 3.78
C LEU A 348 -15.82 12.29 3.33
N GLU A 349 -16.08 11.52 2.27
CA GLU A 349 -15.12 10.53 1.77
C GLU A 349 -13.80 11.21 1.34
N VAL A 350 -12.69 10.58 1.70
CA VAL A 350 -11.33 10.95 1.28
C VAL A 350 -10.58 9.71 0.82
N GLY A 351 -9.67 9.86 -0.14
CA GLY A 351 -8.89 8.73 -0.67
C GLY A 351 -7.81 8.18 0.28
N ALA A 352 -7.68 8.74 1.49
CA ALA A 352 -6.75 8.27 2.50
C ALA A 352 -7.45 7.28 3.44
N ASN A 353 -7.16 5.99 3.27
CA ASN A 353 -7.84 4.91 4.01
C ASN A 353 -7.60 4.91 5.53
N TYR A 354 -6.57 5.63 6.01
CA TYR A 354 -6.28 5.80 7.43
C TYR A 354 -7.13 6.92 8.09
N ILE A 355 -7.88 7.71 7.30
CA ILE A 355 -8.81 8.73 7.81
C ILE A 355 -10.21 8.13 7.88
N ASN A 356 -10.79 8.16 9.08
CA ASN A 356 -12.15 7.67 9.35
C ASN A 356 -12.96 8.70 10.15
N PHE A 357 -14.14 8.31 10.62
CA PHE A 357 -15.05 9.20 11.35
C PHE A 357 -14.46 9.77 12.65
N LEU A 358 -13.57 9.03 13.35
CA LEU A 358 -12.91 9.54 14.57
C LEU A 358 -12.04 10.76 14.26
N HIS A 359 -11.27 10.68 13.17
CA HIS A 359 -10.46 11.81 12.70
C HIS A 359 -11.33 12.98 12.27
N LYS A 360 -12.49 12.73 11.67
CA LYS A 360 -13.44 13.77 11.23
C LYS A 360 -14.09 14.49 12.41
N LYS A 361 -14.50 13.76 13.46
CA LYS A 361 -14.88 14.34 14.76
C LYS A 361 -13.73 15.15 15.34
N GLY A 362 -12.51 14.62 15.32
CA GLY A 362 -11.33 15.32 15.82
C GLY A 362 -11.02 16.62 15.08
N LEU A 363 -11.19 16.67 13.76
CA LEU A 363 -11.05 17.91 12.98
C LEU A 363 -12.03 18.99 13.42
N LEU A 364 -13.26 18.62 13.82
CA LEU A 364 -14.23 19.54 14.40
C LEU A 364 -13.73 20.07 15.75
N HIS A 365 -13.22 19.19 16.62
CA HIS A 365 -12.71 19.59 17.92
C HIS A 365 -11.41 20.40 17.84
N GLN A 366 -10.55 20.17 16.85
CA GLN A 366 -9.41 21.05 16.54
C GLN A 366 -9.86 22.46 16.18
N GLU A 367 -10.95 22.61 15.41
CA GLU A 367 -11.52 23.92 15.13
C GLU A 367 -12.15 24.53 16.39
N ALA A 368 -12.82 23.72 17.20
CA ALA A 368 -13.37 24.13 18.48
C ALA A 368 -12.28 24.53 19.50
N ASN A 369 -11.06 24.04 19.36
CA ASN A 369 -9.95 24.37 20.26
C ASN A 369 -9.36 25.76 20.03
N LYS A 370 -9.93 26.57 19.14
CA LYS A 370 -9.53 27.96 18.92
C LYS A 370 -10.27 28.91 19.87
N PRO A 371 -9.65 30.03 20.29
CA PRO A 371 -10.27 31.07 21.13
C PRO A 371 -11.27 31.93 20.33
N CYS A 372 -12.27 31.30 19.74
CA CYS A 372 -13.36 31.93 19.00
C CYS A 372 -14.64 31.09 19.14
N THR A 373 -15.78 31.61 18.68
CA THR A 373 -17.09 30.93 18.78
C THR A 373 -17.49 30.19 17.49
N THR A 374 -16.55 29.93 16.57
CA THR A 374 -16.83 29.24 15.29
C THR A 374 -17.48 27.88 15.48
N VAL A 375 -17.06 27.15 16.52
CA VAL A 375 -17.63 25.88 16.95
C VAL A 375 -17.87 25.96 18.46
N THR A 376 -19.14 25.88 18.85
CA THR A 376 -19.69 25.86 20.21
C THR A 376 -20.91 24.93 20.22
N TRP A 377 -21.47 24.60 21.38
CA TRP A 377 -22.67 23.75 21.46
C TRP A 377 -23.91 24.51 21.92
N SER A 378 -23.76 25.82 22.14
CA SER A 378 -24.83 26.76 22.48
C SER A 378 -24.48 28.16 21.99
N ASN A 379 -25.50 28.96 21.67
CA ASN A 379 -25.39 30.39 21.39
C ASN A 379 -25.09 31.23 22.65
N SER A 380 -25.31 30.67 23.84
CA SER A 380 -25.00 31.33 25.10
C SER A 380 -23.51 31.35 25.44
N THR A 381 -22.69 30.53 24.76
CA THR A 381 -21.25 30.44 25.03
C THR A 381 -20.52 31.65 24.46
N THR A 382 -20.04 32.53 25.34
CA THR A 382 -19.28 33.72 24.92
C THR A 382 -17.77 33.51 25.02
N LEU A 383 -17.01 34.37 24.33
CA LEU A 383 -15.55 34.36 24.43
C LEU A 383 -15.07 34.71 25.85
N ASP A 384 -15.82 35.53 26.58
CA ASP A 384 -15.46 35.94 27.93
C ASP A 384 -15.66 34.79 28.93
N ASP A 385 -16.69 33.97 28.76
CA ASP A 385 -16.90 32.74 29.55
C ASP A 385 -15.73 31.76 29.36
N ILE A 386 -15.31 31.56 28.11
CA ILE A 386 -14.16 30.69 27.77
C ILE A 386 -12.89 31.22 28.45
N LYS A 387 -12.63 32.53 28.36
CA LYS A 387 -11.46 33.17 29.00
C LYS A 387 -11.51 33.10 30.52
N ALA A 388 -12.70 33.15 31.12
CA ALA A 388 -12.86 33.06 32.57
C ALA A 388 -12.44 31.68 33.11
N MET A 389 -12.74 30.61 32.36
CA MET A 389 -12.38 29.22 32.71
C MET A 389 -10.91 28.86 32.44
N LEU A 390 -10.21 29.64 31.62
CA LEU A 390 -8.78 29.46 31.31
C LEU A 390 -7.84 30.08 32.34
N LYS A 391 -8.36 30.94 33.23
CA LYS A 391 -7.60 31.56 34.33
C LYS A 391 -7.58 30.65 35.54
#